data_AF-A0A8T6NCL9-F1
#
_entry.id   AF-A0A8T6NCL9-F1
#
_cell.length_a   1.000
_cell.length_b   1.000
_cell.length_c   1.000
_cell.angle_alpha   90.00
_cell.angle_beta   90.00
_cell.angle_gamma   90.00
#
_symmetry.space_group_name_H-M   'P 1'
#
loop_
_entity.id
_entity.type
_entity.pdbx_description
1 polymer ?
#
loop_
_entity_poly.entity_id
_entity_poly.type
_entity_poly.pdbx_seq_one_letter_code
_entity_poly.pdbx_strand_id
1 'polypeptide(L)'
;MSSTLIPILVIFLIAILAGGGFFVFQRKGGSLESIMSNEAVSKITESLNIAEKESSSGIECWVCSGDITVGDALACGSCGARYHRPGQVGGCDILSLGKCLHCNADWDELVDA
;
A
#
# COMPACT_ATOMS: atom_id res chain seq x y z
N MET A 1 24.15 41.79 -18.00
CA MET A 1 23.04 41.49 -17.08
C MET A 1 22.84 39.98 -17.03
N SER A 2 23.72 39.26 -16.31
CA SER A 2 23.68 37.77 -16.31
C SER A 2 24.01 37.17 -14.94
N SER A 3 24.57 37.98 -14.02
CA SER A 3 25.06 37.50 -12.72
C SER A 3 23.96 37.19 -11.71
N THR A 4 22.76 37.78 -11.89
CA THR A 4 21.60 37.51 -11.02
C THR A 4 20.73 36.36 -11.52
N LEU A 5 20.86 35.96 -12.79
CA LEU A 5 20.08 34.85 -13.35
C LEU A 5 20.52 33.50 -12.78
N ILE A 6 21.84 33.32 -12.56
CA ILE A 6 22.41 32.10 -12.01
C ILE A 6 21.88 31.80 -10.59
N PRO A 7 21.93 32.72 -9.61
CA PRO A 7 21.39 32.44 -8.27
C PRO A 7 19.87 32.26 -8.27
N ILE A 8 19.13 32.96 -9.14
CA ILE A 8 17.67 32.80 -9.25
C ILE A 8 17.31 31.38 -9.74
N LEU A 9 18.00 30.87 -10.76
CA LEU A 9 17.78 29.51 -11.26
C LEU A 9 18.08 28.45 -10.19
N VAL A 10 19.15 28.64 -9.40
CA VAL A 10 19.50 27.73 -8.31
C VAL A 10 18.40 27.70 -7.23
N ILE A 11 17.90 28.87 -6.83
CA ILE A 11 16.80 28.96 -5.84
C ILE A 11 15.53 28.27 -6.37
N PHE A 12 15.22 28.46 -7.65
CA PHE A 12 14.04 27.85 -8.27
C PHE A 12 14.13 26.32 -8.32
N LEU A 13 15.32 25.77 -8.63
CA LEU A 13 15.54 24.33 -8.59
C LEU A 13 15.38 23.75 -7.18
N ILE A 14 15.91 24.42 -6.15
CA ILE A 14 15.75 24.00 -4.75
C ILE A 14 14.27 24.05 -4.35
N ALA A 15 13.53 25.08 -4.77
CA ALA A 15 12.11 25.20 -4.49
C ALA A 15 11.27 24.09 -5.13
N ILE A 16 11.61 23.66 -6.36
CA ILE A 16 10.94 22.55 -7.03
C ILE A 16 11.24 21.21 -6.33
N LEU A 17 12.50 20.97 -5.93
CA LEU A 17 12.88 19.75 -5.22
C LEU A 17 12.25 19.67 -3.82
N ALA A 18 12.28 20.76 -3.07
CA ALA A 18 11.66 20.86 -1.76
C ALA A 18 10.13 20.78 -1.87
N GLY A 19 9.52 21.51 -2.81
CA GLY A 19 8.09 21.49 -3.06
C GLY A 19 7.58 20.13 -3.54
N GLY A 20 8.30 19.48 -4.47
CA GLY A 20 7.99 18.14 -4.96
C GLY A 20 8.14 17.08 -3.87
N GLY A 21 9.24 17.12 -3.11
CA GLY A 21 9.45 16.23 -1.97
C GLY A 21 8.39 16.40 -0.87
N PHE A 22 8.06 17.65 -0.53
CA PHE A 22 7.03 17.98 0.46
C PHE A 22 5.61 17.61 -0.01
N PHE A 23 5.29 17.79 -1.30
CA PHE A 23 4.01 17.40 -1.87
C PHE A 23 3.81 15.88 -1.87
N VAL A 24 4.86 15.11 -2.20
CA VAL A 24 4.85 13.65 -2.12
C VAL A 24 4.78 13.18 -0.65
N PHE A 25 5.48 13.85 0.26
CA PHE A 25 5.44 13.56 1.70
C PHE A 25 4.05 13.77 2.30
N GLN A 26 3.35 14.85 1.93
CA GLN A 26 1.96 15.07 2.36
C GLN A 26 0.99 14.03 1.76
N ARG A 27 1.20 13.60 0.51
CA ARG A 27 0.37 12.55 -0.11
C ARG A 27 0.56 11.18 0.54
N LYS A 28 1.74 10.90 1.10
CA LYS A 28 2.03 9.65 1.82
C LYS A 28 1.60 9.66 3.29
N GLY A 29 0.98 10.74 3.78
CA GLY A 29 0.54 10.84 5.17
C GLY A 29 1.71 10.67 6.12
N GLY A 30 2.60 11.66 6.18
CA GLY A 30 3.76 11.67 7.08
C GLY A 30 3.37 11.55 8.55
N SER A 31 3.20 10.32 9.04
CA SER A 31 3.25 10.02 10.45
C SER A 31 4.72 9.98 10.86
N LEU A 32 5.18 11.07 11.48
CA LEU A 32 6.47 11.17 12.18
C LEU A 32 6.44 10.41 13.53
N GLU A 33 5.51 9.47 13.72
CA GLU A 33 5.35 8.76 15.00
C GLU A 33 6.30 7.55 15.13
N SER A 34 6.97 7.13 14.05
CA SER A 34 7.84 5.94 14.08
C SER A 34 9.20 6.15 14.76
N ILE A 35 9.57 7.37 15.18
CA ILE A 35 10.93 7.66 15.70
C ILE A 35 10.97 7.73 17.23
N MET A 36 9.83 7.77 17.93
CA MET A 36 9.83 7.79 19.40
C MET A 36 8.64 7.01 19.95
N SER A 37 8.86 5.76 20.36
CA SER A 37 8.21 5.09 21.52
C SER A 37 8.44 3.58 21.48
N ASN A 38 9.65 3.10 21.78
CA ASN A 38 9.88 1.67 22.04
C ASN A 38 9.62 1.31 23.52
N GLU A 39 9.71 2.27 24.45
CA GLU A 39 9.63 1.94 25.89
C GLU A 39 8.18 1.77 26.43
N ALA A 40 7.16 2.31 25.73
CA ALA A 40 5.76 2.15 26.14
C ALA A 40 5.10 0.86 25.59
N VAL A 41 5.79 0.15 24.69
CA VAL A 41 5.29 -1.06 24.02
C VAL A 41 5.11 -2.22 25.01
N SER A 42 5.84 -2.23 26.13
CA SER A 42 5.75 -3.32 27.12
C SER A 42 4.48 -3.30 28.00
N LYS A 43 3.71 -2.20 28.05
CA LYS A 43 2.49 -2.10 28.88
C LYS A 43 1.17 -2.16 28.09
N ILE A 44 1.20 -1.93 26.77
CA ILE A 44 -0.02 -1.94 25.94
C ILE A 44 -0.36 -3.35 25.46
N THR A 45 0.59 -4.29 25.53
CA THR A 45 0.31 -5.74 25.38
C THR A 45 -0.75 -6.23 26.37
N GLU A 46 -1.00 -5.53 27.47
CA GLU A 46 -2.07 -5.88 28.42
C GLU A 46 -3.48 -5.43 27.97
N SER A 47 -3.60 -4.54 26.96
CA SER A 47 -4.89 -4.23 26.31
C SER A 47 -5.18 -5.09 25.08
N LEU A 48 -4.62 -6.31 25.03
CA LEU A 48 -5.00 -7.45 24.19
C LEU A 48 -6.48 -7.88 24.33
N ASN A 49 -7.40 -7.01 24.74
CA ASN A 49 -8.78 -7.39 24.97
C ASN A 49 -9.72 -6.25 24.57
N ILE A 50 -10.50 -6.51 23.50
CA ILE A 50 -11.62 -5.70 22.98
C ILE A 50 -11.25 -4.79 21.79
N ALA A 51 -10.95 -5.41 20.66
CA ALA A 51 -11.60 -5.07 19.41
C ALA A 51 -11.45 -6.26 18.47
N GLU A 52 -12.48 -7.08 18.43
CA GLU A 52 -12.86 -7.87 17.27
C GLU A 52 -12.84 -6.92 16.04
N LYS A 53 -11.69 -6.79 15.39
CA LYS A 53 -11.55 -6.17 14.08
C LYS A 53 -11.12 -7.30 13.18
N GLU A 54 -12.11 -7.79 12.43
CA GLU A 54 -12.04 -8.69 11.28
C GLU A 54 -10.72 -9.44 11.16
N SER A 55 -10.74 -10.76 11.40
CA SER A 55 -9.63 -11.68 11.14
C SER A 55 -8.88 -11.31 9.85
N SER A 56 -7.86 -10.46 9.97
CA SER A 56 -6.92 -10.20 8.89
C SER A 56 -6.23 -11.54 8.69
N SER A 57 -6.39 -12.15 7.52
CA SER A 57 -5.91 -13.50 7.29
C SER A 57 -4.38 -13.62 7.36
N GLY A 58 -3.67 -12.50 7.50
CA GLY A 58 -2.22 -12.39 7.31
C GLY A 58 -1.79 -12.62 5.87
N ILE A 59 -2.74 -12.61 4.92
CA ILE A 59 -2.49 -12.86 3.50
C ILE A 59 -2.78 -11.57 2.74
N GLU A 60 -1.77 -11.10 2.02
CA GLU A 60 -1.81 -9.84 1.28
C GLU A 60 -2.28 -10.03 -0.17
N CYS A 61 -2.90 -8.99 -0.71
CA CYS A 61 -3.20 -8.88 -2.12
C CYS A 61 -1.90 -8.68 -2.92
N TRP A 62 -1.68 -9.54 -3.92
CA TRP A 62 -0.48 -9.52 -4.74
C TRP A 62 -0.30 -8.21 -5.54
N VAL A 63 -1.37 -7.45 -5.76
CA VAL A 63 -1.33 -6.20 -6.53
C VAL A 63 -0.89 -5.01 -5.68
N CYS A 64 -1.43 -4.89 -4.47
CA CYS A 64 -1.26 -3.68 -3.65
C CYS A 64 -0.58 -3.93 -2.29
N SER A 65 -0.24 -5.18 -1.97
CA SER A 65 0.27 -5.61 -0.65
C SER A 65 -0.64 -5.21 0.51
N GLY A 66 -1.91 -4.91 0.22
CA GLY A 66 -2.92 -4.63 1.23
C GLY A 66 -3.52 -5.92 1.78
N ASP A 67 -3.97 -5.88 3.03
CA ASP A 67 -4.67 -7.01 3.64
C ASP A 67 -5.94 -7.38 2.87
N ILE A 68 -6.26 -8.67 2.88
CA ILE A 68 -7.48 -9.24 2.33
C ILE A 68 -8.40 -9.68 3.47
N THR A 69 -9.69 -9.40 3.33
CA THR A 69 -10.73 -9.94 4.21
C THR A 69 -11.05 -11.39 3.80
N VAL A 70 -10.99 -12.33 4.74
CA VAL A 70 -11.27 -13.76 4.51
C VAL A 70 -12.68 -13.94 3.93
N GLY A 71 -12.80 -14.70 2.83
CA GLY A 71 -14.09 -14.99 2.18
C GLY A 71 -14.54 -13.92 1.19
N ASP A 72 -13.78 -12.84 1.02
CA ASP A 72 -14.04 -11.79 0.02
C ASP A 72 -12.78 -11.52 -0.82
N ALA A 73 -12.18 -12.60 -1.33
CA ALA A 73 -11.00 -12.57 -2.19
C ALA A 73 -11.09 -13.56 -3.34
N LEU A 74 -10.24 -13.34 -4.34
CA LEU A 74 -9.95 -14.30 -5.40
C LEU A 74 -8.54 -14.87 -5.18
N ALA A 75 -8.37 -16.18 -5.30
CA ALA A 75 -7.06 -16.83 -5.31
C ALA A 75 -6.84 -17.57 -6.63
N CYS A 76 -5.60 -17.58 -7.09
CA CYS A 76 -5.20 -18.45 -8.19
C CYS A 76 -5.06 -19.89 -7.69
N GLY A 77 -5.82 -20.82 -8.26
CA GLY A 77 -5.77 -22.26 -7.97
C GLY A 77 -4.41 -22.88 -8.30
N SER A 78 -3.67 -22.31 -9.26
CA SER A 78 -2.38 -22.86 -9.68
C SER A 78 -1.20 -22.42 -8.80
N CYS A 79 -1.22 -21.22 -8.21
CA CYS A 79 -0.08 -20.70 -7.42
C CYS A 79 -0.43 -20.14 -6.04
N GLY A 80 -1.72 -20.01 -5.70
CA GLY A 80 -2.18 -19.49 -4.42
C GLY A 80 -2.11 -17.97 -4.26
N ALA A 81 -1.65 -17.22 -5.26
CA ALA A 81 -1.65 -15.76 -5.22
C ALA A 81 -3.08 -15.22 -5.05
N ARG A 82 -3.25 -14.23 -4.17
CA ARG A 82 -4.56 -13.68 -3.81
C ARG A 82 -4.75 -12.24 -4.25
N TYR A 83 -6.01 -11.89 -4.52
CA TYR A 83 -6.44 -10.60 -5.07
C TYR A 83 -7.73 -10.15 -4.41
N HIS A 84 -7.90 -8.84 -4.27
CA HIS A 84 -9.18 -8.25 -3.89
C HIS A 84 -10.26 -8.54 -4.94
N ARG A 85 -11.51 -8.66 -4.48
CA ARG A 85 -12.65 -8.70 -5.39
C ARG A 85 -12.84 -7.37 -6.12
N PRO A 86 -13.44 -7.39 -7.32
CA PRO A 86 -13.78 -6.16 -8.04
C PRO A 86 -14.64 -5.24 -7.18
N GLY A 87 -14.26 -3.96 -7.13
CA GLY A 87 -15.01 -2.93 -6.37
C GLY A 87 -14.59 -2.74 -4.92
N GLN A 88 -13.77 -3.62 -4.33
CA GLN A 88 -13.24 -3.42 -2.97
C GLN A 88 -12.14 -2.35 -2.95
N VAL A 89 -11.12 -2.53 -3.79
CA VAL A 89 -9.95 -1.64 -3.86
C VAL A 89 -9.71 -1.24 -5.31
N GLY A 90 -9.69 0.06 -5.57
CA GLY A 90 -9.44 0.59 -6.91
C GLY A 90 -8.09 0.14 -7.46
N GLY A 91 -8.09 -0.42 -8.68
CA GLY A 91 -6.87 -0.89 -9.34
C GLY A 91 -6.40 -2.29 -8.94
N CYS A 92 -7.12 -3.02 -8.08
CA CYS A 92 -6.82 -4.40 -7.70
C CYS A 92 -7.72 -5.44 -8.39
N ASP A 93 -8.52 -5.01 -9.37
CA ASP A 93 -9.44 -5.88 -10.11
C ASP A 93 -8.67 -6.78 -11.08
N ILE A 94 -8.38 -8.00 -10.62
CA ILE A 94 -7.71 -9.04 -11.41
C ILE A 94 -8.57 -9.57 -12.57
N LEU A 95 -9.91 -9.48 -12.47
CA LEU A 95 -10.82 -9.96 -13.51
C LEU A 95 -10.67 -9.13 -14.80
N SER A 96 -10.41 -7.82 -14.65
CA SER A 96 -10.12 -6.93 -15.77
C SER A 96 -8.82 -7.28 -16.52
N LEU A 97 -7.89 -8.02 -15.88
CA LEU A 97 -6.60 -8.40 -16.46
C LEU A 97 -6.63 -9.80 -17.11
N GLY A 98 -7.60 -10.63 -16.76
CA GLY A 98 -7.85 -11.93 -17.39
C GLY A 98 -6.79 -13.01 -17.12
N LYS A 99 -5.84 -12.78 -16.21
CA LYS A 99 -4.79 -13.74 -15.86
C LYS A 99 -4.19 -13.47 -14.48
N CYS A 100 -3.64 -14.50 -13.85
CA CYS A 100 -2.87 -14.36 -12.62
C CYS A 100 -1.59 -13.55 -12.87
N LEU A 101 -1.35 -12.51 -12.05
CA LEU A 101 -0.15 -11.67 -12.18
C LEU A 101 1.11 -12.27 -11.58
N HIS A 102 1.00 -13.35 -10.81
CA HIS A 102 2.14 -14.03 -10.22
C HIS A 102 2.69 -15.13 -11.15
N CYS A 103 1.83 -16.06 -11.57
CA CYS A 103 2.24 -17.22 -12.38
C CYS A 103 1.78 -17.17 -13.85
N ASN A 104 1.03 -16.14 -14.26
CA ASN A 104 0.46 -16.01 -15.60
C ASN A 104 -0.49 -17.17 -16.00
N ALA A 105 -1.12 -17.84 -15.03
CA ALA A 105 -2.24 -18.74 -15.28
C ALA A 105 -3.46 -17.98 -15.80
N ASP A 106 -4.30 -18.65 -16.59
CA ASP A 106 -5.53 -18.08 -17.14
C ASP A 106 -6.58 -17.80 -16.05
N TRP A 107 -7.58 -16.99 -16.38
CA TRP A 107 -8.60 -16.52 -15.43
C TRP A 107 -9.49 -17.65 -14.86
N ASP A 108 -9.70 -18.73 -15.60
CA ASP A 108 -10.48 -19.90 -15.17
C ASP A 108 -9.88 -20.62 -13.96
N GLU A 109 -8.60 -20.39 -13.69
CA GLU A 109 -7.92 -20.87 -12.49
C GLU A 109 -8.16 -19.96 -11.27
N LEU A 110 -8.81 -18.80 -11.40
CA LEU A 110 -9.16 -17.97 -10.24
C LEU A 110 -10.42 -18.50 -9.54
N VAL A 111 -10.28 -18.78 -8.25
CA VAL A 111 -11.34 -19.31 -7.37
C VAL A 111 -11.57 -18.39 -6.18
N ASP A 112 -12.77 -18.46 -5.58
CA ASP A 112 -13.07 -17.74 -4.34
C ASP A 112 -12.23 -18.26 -3.17
N ALA A 113 -11.77 -17.36 -2.29
CA ALA A 113 -10.75 -17.68 -1.27
C ALA A 113 -10.91 -16.97 0.08
#